data_AF-M0P3V4-F1
#
_entry.id   AF-M0P3V4-F1
#
_cell.length_a   1.000
_cell.length_b   1.000
_cell.length_c   1.000
_cell.angle_alpha   90.00
_cell.angle_beta   90.00
_cell.angle_gamma   90.00
#
_symmetry.space_group_name_H-M   'P 1'
#
loop_
_entity.id
_entity.type
_entity.pdbx_description
1 polymer ?
#
loop_
_entity_poly.entity_id
_entity_poly.type
_entity_poly.pdbx_seq_one_letter_code
_entity_poly.pdbx_strand_id
1 'polypeptide(L)'
;MTDSAPTNDGQQFDRLPETPADREVEGRASRAEVLDWWAERFGIGGGVFEEYSFWEKGAGKIWIFNGEATDPSEVEAVGMTFLRTRQEHWKPTGRAVSRFGSRATKNVIELDPEQASRFAAGDDQDIPEWDGDWGYLIATHEVAGESVPIGVGLYLYDELRSVVPKGSRADLPVVE
;
A
#
# COMPACT_ATOMS: atom_id res chain seq x y z
N MET A 1 -29.78 21.25 19.22
CA MET A 1 -28.56 21.25 18.39
C MET A 1 -28.26 19.79 18.14
N THR A 2 -28.38 19.33 16.90
CA THR A 2 -28.05 17.95 16.55
C THR A 2 -26.55 17.79 16.72
N ASP A 3 -26.17 17.05 17.76
CA ASP A 3 -24.82 16.58 18.00
C ASP A 3 -24.52 15.54 16.92
N SER A 4 -24.17 16.02 15.72
CA SER A 4 -23.81 15.16 14.62
C SER A 4 -22.41 14.62 14.92
N ALA A 5 -22.30 13.29 15.06
CA ALA A 5 -21.03 12.63 15.27
C ALA A 5 -19.99 13.09 14.23
N PRO A 6 -18.71 13.24 14.61
CA PRO A 6 -17.63 13.57 13.68
C PRO A 6 -17.65 12.62 12.48
N THR A 7 -17.45 13.17 11.28
CA THR A 7 -17.45 12.40 10.02
C THR A 7 -16.26 12.79 9.16
N ASN A 8 -15.92 11.92 8.20
CA ASN A 8 -14.86 12.19 7.23
C ASN A 8 -15.21 13.36 6.32
N ASP A 9 -14.29 14.30 6.14
CA ASP A 9 -14.36 15.33 5.08
C ASP A 9 -13.42 14.94 3.91
N GLY A 10 -13.97 14.93 2.70
CA GLY A 10 -13.22 14.62 1.47
C GLY A 10 -12.38 15.78 0.93
N GLN A 11 -12.57 17.00 1.44
CA GLN A 11 -11.91 18.21 0.97
C GLN A 11 -10.62 18.51 1.73
N GLN A 12 -10.40 17.92 2.91
CA GLN A 12 -9.21 18.17 3.74
C GLN A 12 -8.45 16.88 4.08
N PHE A 13 -7.24 17.07 4.60
CA PHE A 13 -6.44 16.04 5.26
C PHE A 13 -6.59 16.19 6.77
N ASP A 14 -6.86 15.08 7.44
CA ASP A 14 -6.79 14.96 8.90
C ASP A 14 -5.62 14.05 9.27
N ARG A 15 -4.91 14.38 10.36
CA ARG A 15 -3.88 13.50 10.92
C ARG A 15 -4.54 12.21 11.38
N LEU A 16 -3.90 11.07 11.12
CA LEU A 16 -4.36 9.81 11.69
C LEU A 16 -4.27 9.89 13.22
N PRO A 17 -5.29 9.42 13.96
CA PRO A 17 -5.17 9.25 15.40
C PRO A 17 -4.01 8.30 15.71
N GLU A 18 -3.28 8.54 16.79
CA GLU A 18 -2.11 7.72 17.14
C GLU A 18 -2.51 6.27 17.40
N THR A 19 -3.59 6.06 18.17
CA THR A 19 -4.12 4.75 18.51
C THR A 19 -5.62 4.62 18.19
N PRO A 20 -6.18 3.39 18.18
CA PRO A 20 -7.61 3.17 18.03
C PRO A 20 -8.48 3.90 19.06
N ALA A 21 -7.95 4.16 20.26
CA ALA A 21 -8.66 4.84 21.34
C ALA A 21 -8.77 6.37 21.12
N ASP A 22 -7.89 6.94 20.28
CA ASP A 22 -7.86 8.38 19.99
C ASP A 22 -8.78 8.77 18.82
N ARG A 23 -9.57 7.82 18.30
CA ARG A 23 -10.46 8.05 17.16
C ARG A 23 -11.66 8.90 17.54
N GLU A 24 -11.85 10.00 16.81
CA GLU A 24 -13.08 10.79 16.87
C GLU A 24 -14.13 10.30 15.84
N VAL A 25 -13.68 9.74 14.72
CA VAL A 25 -14.54 9.20 13.66
C VAL A 25 -14.44 7.68 13.66
N GLU A 26 -15.58 7.01 13.85
CA GLU A 26 -15.67 5.55 13.87
C GLU A 26 -15.17 4.93 12.56
N GLY A 27 -14.37 3.87 12.67
CA GLY A 27 -13.83 3.12 11.51
C GLY A 27 -12.62 3.76 10.82
N ARG A 28 -12.15 4.95 11.23
CA ARG A 28 -10.87 5.50 10.74
C ARG A 28 -9.69 4.63 11.15
N ALA A 29 -8.70 4.48 10.27
CA ALA A 29 -7.46 3.82 10.64
C ALA A 29 -6.67 4.70 11.62
N SER A 30 -6.04 4.09 12.63
CA SER A 30 -5.03 4.75 13.46
C SER A 30 -3.62 4.53 12.92
N ARG A 31 -2.66 5.35 13.35
CA ARG A 31 -1.24 5.18 13.01
C ARG A 31 -0.75 3.81 13.46
N ALA A 32 -1.06 3.40 14.69
CA ALA A 32 -0.67 2.10 15.23
C ALA A 32 -1.12 0.94 14.32
N GLU A 33 -2.40 0.90 13.95
CA GLU A 33 -2.92 -0.20 13.09
C GLU A 33 -2.30 -0.20 11.69
N VAL A 34 -2.02 0.98 11.12
CA VAL A 34 -1.32 1.07 9.84
C VAL A 34 0.07 0.45 9.94
N LEU A 35 0.82 0.73 11.01
CA LEU A 35 2.15 0.17 11.21
C LEU A 35 2.11 -1.34 11.49
N ASP A 36 1.19 -1.77 12.36
CA ASP A 36 1.00 -3.18 12.68
C ASP A 36 0.67 -3.98 11.42
N TRP A 37 -0.22 -3.46 10.57
CA TRP A 37 -0.58 -4.12 9.31
C TRP A 37 0.63 -4.29 8.37
N TRP A 38 1.50 -3.27 8.22
CA TRP A 38 2.70 -3.39 7.39
C TRP A 38 3.73 -4.37 7.97
N ALA A 39 3.89 -4.39 9.29
CA ALA A 39 4.77 -5.31 9.98
C ALA A 39 4.29 -6.76 9.87
N GLU A 40 2.99 -6.99 10.07
CA GLU A 40 2.37 -8.31 9.96
C GLU A 40 2.39 -8.82 8.52
N ARG A 41 1.88 -8.02 7.57
CA ARG A 41 1.70 -8.45 6.18
C ARG A 41 3.03 -8.57 5.44
N PHE A 42 3.93 -7.60 5.59
CA PHE A 42 5.15 -7.53 4.76
C PHE A 42 6.45 -7.62 5.56
N GLY A 43 6.38 -7.69 6.89
CA GLY A 43 7.59 -7.67 7.73
C GLY A 43 8.25 -6.29 7.82
N ILE A 44 7.61 -5.23 7.34
CA ILE A 44 8.18 -3.87 7.37
C ILE A 44 7.90 -3.25 8.74
N GLY A 45 8.92 -3.23 9.60
CA GLY A 45 8.81 -2.72 10.97
C GLY A 45 8.59 -1.20 11.05
N GLY A 46 7.94 -0.77 12.14
CA GLY A 46 7.58 0.63 12.38
C GLY A 46 8.73 1.63 12.38
N GLY A 47 9.97 1.21 12.69
CA GLY A 47 11.16 2.08 12.64
C GLY A 47 11.46 2.63 11.24
N VAL A 48 11.00 1.97 10.16
CA VAL A 48 11.07 2.50 8.79
C VAL A 48 10.27 3.79 8.62
N PHE A 49 9.26 3.97 9.47
CA PHE A 49 8.26 5.04 9.38
C PHE A 49 8.36 6.05 10.52
N GLU A 50 9.45 6.06 11.29
CA GLU A 50 9.62 6.93 12.47
C GLU A 50 9.53 8.41 12.13
N GLU A 51 10.17 8.84 11.03
CA GLU A 51 10.17 10.23 10.56
C GLU A 51 8.93 10.62 9.74
N TYR A 52 7.93 9.72 9.65
CA TYR A 52 6.78 9.91 8.79
C TYR A 52 5.49 10.13 9.59
N SER A 53 4.73 11.13 9.16
CA SER A 53 3.34 11.36 9.54
C SER A 53 2.39 10.65 8.58
N PHE A 54 1.20 10.33 9.09
CA PHE A 54 0.15 9.67 8.32
C PHE A 54 -1.11 10.53 8.31
N TRP A 55 -1.72 10.66 7.14
CA TRP A 55 -2.88 11.53 6.93
C TRP A 55 -3.97 10.80 6.16
N GLU A 56 -5.22 11.18 6.41
CA GLU A 56 -6.38 10.66 5.69
C GLU A 56 -7.12 11.81 4.99
N LYS A 57 -7.47 11.62 3.72
CA LYS A 57 -8.36 12.54 2.97
C LYS A 57 -9.56 11.77 2.44
N GLY A 58 -10.76 12.14 2.89
CA GLY A 58 -11.98 11.35 2.67
C GLY A 58 -12.02 10.10 3.54
N ALA A 59 -12.51 8.98 3.00
CA ALA A 59 -12.73 7.75 3.75
C ALA A 59 -11.87 6.59 3.20
N GLY A 60 -10.88 6.18 3.98
CA GLY A 60 -10.01 5.05 3.77
C GLY A 60 -8.87 5.28 2.79
N LYS A 61 -8.46 6.54 2.57
CA LYS A 61 -7.34 6.91 1.69
C LYS A 61 -6.20 7.48 2.52
N ILE A 62 -5.28 6.61 2.90
CA ILE A 62 -4.14 6.97 3.75
C ILE A 62 -2.99 7.50 2.89
N TRP A 63 -2.34 8.52 3.40
CA TRP A 63 -1.16 9.18 2.86
C TRP A 63 -0.04 9.16 3.89
N ILE A 64 1.20 9.21 3.41
CA ILE A 64 2.41 9.26 4.22
C ILE A 64 3.26 10.45 3.81
N PHE A 65 3.82 11.17 4.79
CA PHE A 65 4.62 12.37 4.57
C PHE A 65 5.78 12.44 5.55
N ASN A 66 6.99 12.68 5.04
CA ASN A 66 8.19 12.86 5.88
C ASN A 66 8.21 14.32 6.35
N GLY A 67 7.57 14.58 7.48
CA GLY A 67 7.34 15.93 7.99
C GLY A 67 5.94 16.10 8.56
N GLU A 68 5.55 17.36 8.77
CA GLU A 68 4.32 17.76 9.45
C GLU A 68 3.54 18.77 8.61
N ALA A 69 2.22 18.77 8.74
CA ALA A 69 1.32 19.72 8.10
C ALA A 69 0.33 20.28 9.14
N THR A 70 -0.39 21.35 8.79
CA THR A 70 -1.51 21.82 9.62
C THR A 70 -2.57 20.73 9.72
N ASP A 71 -3.21 20.59 10.88
CA ASP A 71 -4.27 19.62 11.12
C ASP A 71 -5.55 20.35 11.57
N PRO A 72 -6.62 20.38 10.75
CA PRO A 72 -6.71 19.82 9.39
C PRO A 72 -5.96 20.67 8.34
N SER A 73 -5.70 20.10 7.17
CA SER A 73 -5.05 20.77 6.04
C SER A 73 -5.87 20.67 4.74
N GLU A 74 -6.17 21.82 4.13
CA GLU A 74 -6.96 21.95 2.88
C GLU A 74 -6.13 21.79 1.60
N VAL A 75 -4.85 21.42 1.70
CA VAL A 75 -4.01 21.23 0.50
C VAL A 75 -4.52 20.06 -0.36
N GLU A 76 -4.11 20.03 -1.63
CA GLU A 76 -4.55 18.98 -2.54
C GLU A 76 -3.83 17.64 -2.33
N ALA A 77 -2.58 17.67 -1.88
CA ALA A 77 -1.76 16.49 -1.64
C ALA A 77 -0.72 16.72 -0.54
N VAL A 78 -0.52 15.70 0.29
CA VAL A 78 0.52 15.65 1.33
C VAL A 78 1.35 14.38 1.13
N GLY A 79 2.63 14.54 0.78
CA GLY A 79 3.52 13.40 0.50
C GLY A 79 3.00 12.48 -0.60
N MET A 80 2.75 11.21 -0.28
CA MET A 80 2.23 10.23 -1.24
C MET A 80 1.15 9.32 -0.67
N THR A 81 0.27 8.81 -1.53
CA THR A 81 -0.74 7.82 -1.12
C THR A 81 -0.04 6.54 -0.67
N PHE A 82 -0.46 6.00 0.47
CA PHE A 82 0.24 4.92 1.15
C PHE A 82 -0.58 3.62 1.21
N LEU A 83 -1.84 3.72 1.65
CA LEU A 83 -2.70 2.57 1.92
C LEU A 83 -4.16 2.89 1.54
N ARG A 84 -4.96 1.86 1.26
CA ARG A 84 -6.41 1.94 1.11
C ARG A 84 -7.06 1.05 2.17
N THR A 85 -7.88 1.63 3.02
CA THR A 85 -8.45 0.96 4.21
C THR A 85 -9.97 0.87 4.18
N ARG A 86 -10.62 1.38 3.13
CA ARG A 86 -12.08 1.31 2.96
C ARG A 86 -12.61 -0.11 2.67
N GLN A 87 -11.78 -0.95 2.06
CA GLN A 87 -12.16 -2.32 1.73
C GLN A 87 -11.97 -3.21 2.96
N GLU A 88 -12.67 -4.35 3.00
CA GLU A 88 -12.55 -5.35 4.08
C GLU A 88 -11.09 -5.74 4.34
N HIS A 89 -10.30 -5.89 3.27
CA HIS A 89 -8.87 -6.07 3.35
C HIS A 89 -8.14 -4.82 2.89
N TRP A 90 -7.21 -4.33 3.72
CA TRP A 90 -6.41 -3.17 3.40
C TRP A 90 -5.47 -3.46 2.24
N LYS A 91 -5.33 -2.48 1.34
CA LYS A 91 -4.57 -2.61 0.09
C LYS A 91 -3.43 -1.59 0.06
N PRO A 92 -2.16 -2.03 -0.07
CA PRO A 92 -1.04 -1.10 -0.22
C PRO A 92 -1.10 -0.45 -1.60
N THR A 93 -0.63 0.79 -1.70
CA THR A 93 -0.52 1.42 -3.03
C THR A 93 0.76 0.95 -3.72
N GLY A 94 0.74 0.95 -5.06
CA GLY A 94 1.97 0.71 -5.83
C GLY A 94 3.08 1.70 -5.48
N ARG A 95 2.74 2.97 -5.20
CA ARG A 95 3.72 4.00 -4.77
C ARG A 95 4.38 3.67 -3.43
N ALA A 96 3.62 3.15 -2.46
CA ALA A 96 4.17 2.71 -1.19
C ALA A 96 5.14 1.54 -1.37
N VAL A 97 4.74 0.55 -2.18
CA VAL A 97 5.57 -0.62 -2.46
C VAL A 97 6.83 -0.27 -3.24
N SER A 98 6.77 0.60 -4.25
CA SER A 98 7.98 1.06 -4.94
C SER A 98 8.96 1.79 -4.02
N ARG A 99 8.48 2.47 -2.97
CA ARG A 99 9.33 3.23 -2.04
C ARG A 99 9.86 2.42 -0.87
N PHE A 100 9.06 1.50 -0.34
CA PHE A 100 9.33 0.79 0.90
C PHE A 100 9.44 -0.73 0.72
N GLY A 101 8.97 -1.29 -0.39
CA GLY A 101 8.85 -2.73 -0.61
C GLY A 101 10.17 -3.48 -0.61
N SER A 102 11.30 -2.84 -0.91
CA SER A 102 12.63 -3.48 -0.80
C SER A 102 13.03 -3.81 0.65
N ARG A 103 12.27 -3.31 1.63
CA ARG A 103 12.45 -3.65 3.05
C ARG A 103 11.54 -4.79 3.51
N ALA A 104 10.67 -5.30 2.63
CA ALA A 104 9.75 -6.38 2.97
C ALA A 104 10.51 -7.71 3.10
N THR A 105 10.08 -8.53 4.06
CA THR A 105 10.66 -9.86 4.32
C THR A 105 9.61 -10.97 4.26
N LYS A 106 8.36 -10.63 3.96
CA LYS A 106 7.21 -11.55 3.87
C LYS A 106 6.30 -11.12 2.73
N ASN A 107 5.58 -12.09 2.16
CA ASN A 107 4.60 -11.83 1.10
C ASN A 107 5.20 -11.04 -0.08
N VAL A 108 6.45 -11.38 -0.41
CA VAL A 108 7.20 -10.90 -1.57
C VAL A 108 7.34 -12.05 -2.54
N ILE A 109 6.91 -11.83 -3.78
CA ILE A 109 7.06 -12.80 -4.86
C ILE A 109 8.07 -12.27 -5.87
N GLU A 110 9.11 -13.04 -6.15
CA GLU A 110 10.05 -12.76 -7.23
C GLU A 110 9.53 -13.36 -8.51
N LEU A 111 9.42 -12.54 -9.54
CA LEU A 111 8.94 -12.91 -10.86
C LEU A 111 10.12 -13.04 -11.81
N ASP A 112 10.12 -14.09 -12.62
CA ASP A 112 11.05 -14.22 -13.74
C ASP A 112 10.80 -13.14 -14.81
N PRO A 113 11.68 -12.97 -15.82
CA PRO A 113 11.51 -11.95 -16.85
C PRO A 113 10.18 -11.99 -17.60
N GLU A 114 9.64 -13.18 -17.91
CA GLU A 114 8.37 -13.33 -18.62
C GLU A 114 7.20 -12.95 -17.71
N GLN A 115 7.23 -13.45 -16.48
CA GLN A 115 6.22 -13.15 -15.47
C GLN A 115 6.19 -11.67 -15.10
N ALA A 116 7.36 -11.04 -14.99
CA ALA A 116 7.49 -9.61 -14.70
C ALA A 116 6.91 -8.75 -15.84
N SER A 117 7.17 -9.12 -17.10
CA SER A 117 6.59 -8.43 -18.26
C SER A 117 5.06 -8.54 -18.28
N ARG A 118 4.50 -9.74 -18.10
CA ARG A 118 3.04 -9.94 -17.99
C ARG A 118 2.44 -9.15 -16.83
N PHE A 119 3.09 -9.16 -15.68
CA PHE A 119 2.66 -8.40 -14.52
C PHE A 119 2.61 -6.89 -14.80
N ALA A 120 3.62 -6.35 -15.48
CA ALA A 120 3.71 -4.95 -15.89
C ALA A 120 2.65 -4.58 -16.95
N ALA A 121 2.31 -5.51 -17.84
CA ALA A 121 1.21 -5.38 -18.79
C ALA A 121 -0.18 -5.40 -18.12
N GLY A 122 -0.23 -5.83 -16.85
CA GLY A 122 -1.45 -5.88 -16.06
C GLY A 122 -2.26 -7.17 -16.26
N ASP A 123 -1.57 -8.25 -16.64
CA ASP A 123 -2.15 -9.57 -16.88
C ASP A 123 -2.09 -10.43 -15.61
N ASP A 124 -3.09 -11.30 -15.47
CA ASP A 124 -3.18 -12.30 -14.41
C ASP A 124 -2.40 -13.56 -14.82
N GLN A 125 -1.88 -14.30 -13.83
CA GLN A 125 -0.93 -15.39 -14.03
C GLN A 125 -1.17 -16.54 -13.06
N ASP A 126 -1.17 -17.77 -13.54
CA ASP A 126 -1.15 -18.96 -12.69
C ASP A 126 0.26 -19.11 -12.09
N ILE A 127 0.35 -19.15 -10.76
CA ILE A 127 1.58 -19.35 -10.00
C ILE A 127 1.33 -20.33 -8.84
N PRO A 128 1.02 -21.62 -9.12
CA PRO A 128 0.73 -22.61 -8.08
C PRO A 128 1.92 -22.94 -7.18
N GLU A 129 3.13 -22.54 -7.56
CA GLU A 129 4.35 -22.77 -6.78
C GLU A 129 4.48 -21.84 -5.56
N TRP A 130 3.66 -20.81 -5.42
CA TRP A 130 3.69 -19.92 -4.26
C TRP A 130 3.17 -20.62 -2.99
N ASP A 131 4.02 -20.71 -1.99
CA ASP A 131 3.77 -21.40 -0.72
C ASP A 131 3.43 -20.46 0.46
N GLY A 132 3.40 -19.14 0.22
CA GLY A 132 3.10 -18.13 1.22
C GLY A 132 1.61 -17.78 1.35
N ASP A 133 1.31 -16.67 2.05
CA ASP A 133 -0.07 -16.31 2.37
C ASP A 133 -0.84 -15.80 1.14
N TRP A 134 -2.13 -16.13 1.09
CA TRP A 134 -3.08 -15.49 0.18
C TRP A 134 -3.22 -13.99 0.48
N GLY A 135 -3.63 -13.22 -0.52
CA GLY A 135 -3.87 -11.77 -0.40
C GLY A 135 -2.85 -10.93 -1.17
N TYR A 136 -2.62 -9.69 -0.74
CA TYR A 136 -1.72 -8.77 -1.45
C TYR A 136 -0.26 -9.19 -1.31
N LEU A 137 0.43 -9.33 -2.44
CA LEU A 137 1.86 -9.58 -2.53
C LEU A 137 2.59 -8.36 -3.09
N ILE A 138 3.85 -8.19 -2.68
CA ILE A 138 4.79 -7.31 -3.37
C ILE A 138 5.43 -8.13 -4.48
N ALA A 139 5.17 -7.77 -5.73
CA ALA A 139 5.86 -8.37 -6.87
C ALA A 139 7.22 -7.68 -7.04
N THR A 140 8.26 -8.49 -7.17
CA THR A 140 9.64 -8.06 -7.41
C THR A 140 10.18 -8.71 -8.67
N HIS A 141 11.20 -8.10 -9.25
CA HIS A 141 11.97 -8.67 -10.34
C HIS A 141 13.43 -8.26 -10.18
N GLU A 142 14.36 -9.13 -10.57
CA GLU A 142 15.77 -8.81 -10.52
C GLU A 142 16.13 -7.76 -11.58
N VAL A 143 16.75 -6.65 -11.17
CA VAL A 143 17.28 -5.63 -12.05
C VAL A 143 18.71 -5.35 -11.63
N ALA A 144 19.66 -5.63 -12.52
CA ALA A 144 21.10 -5.44 -12.27
C ALA A 144 21.59 -6.15 -10.98
N GLY A 145 21.10 -7.37 -10.71
CA GLY A 145 21.47 -8.16 -9.54
C GLY A 145 20.78 -7.73 -8.23
N GLU A 146 19.83 -6.80 -8.29
CA GLU A 146 19.04 -6.36 -7.14
C GLU A 146 17.56 -6.72 -7.32
N SER A 147 16.93 -7.26 -6.29
CA SER A 147 15.48 -7.50 -6.29
C SER A 147 14.74 -6.17 -6.13
N VAL A 148 14.06 -5.73 -7.19
CA VAL A 148 13.38 -4.43 -7.25
C VAL A 148 11.86 -4.63 -7.20
N PRO A 149 11.13 -3.95 -6.30
CA PRO A 149 9.66 -3.97 -6.31
C PRO A 149 9.08 -3.34 -7.57
N ILE A 150 8.31 -4.11 -8.33
CA ILE A 150 7.66 -3.69 -9.58
C ILE A 150 6.17 -3.41 -9.41
N GLY A 151 5.55 -3.84 -8.31
CA GLY A 151 4.18 -3.45 -7.97
C GLY A 151 3.51 -4.30 -6.91
N VAL A 152 2.19 -4.17 -6.85
CA VAL A 152 1.32 -4.95 -5.96
C VAL A 152 0.56 -5.97 -6.80
N GLY A 153 0.52 -7.22 -6.35
CA GLY A 153 -0.35 -8.25 -6.89
C GLY A 153 -1.37 -8.71 -5.85
N LEU A 154 -2.46 -9.33 -6.27
CA LEU A 154 -3.39 -10.03 -5.39
C LEU A 154 -3.35 -11.52 -5.73
N TYR A 155 -2.85 -12.34 -4.80
CA TYR A 155 -2.76 -13.78 -4.96
C TYR A 155 -3.96 -14.50 -4.33
N LEU A 156 -4.73 -15.23 -5.13
CA LEU A 156 -5.91 -16.00 -4.72
C LEU A 156 -6.07 -17.22 -5.62
N TYR A 157 -6.39 -18.39 -5.06
CA TYR A 157 -6.66 -19.61 -5.83
C TYR A 157 -5.56 -19.96 -6.85
N ASP A 158 -4.30 -19.91 -6.41
CA ASP A 158 -3.12 -20.19 -7.25
C ASP A 158 -2.88 -19.22 -8.41
N GLU A 159 -3.58 -18.08 -8.41
CA GLU A 159 -3.50 -17.04 -9.44
C GLU A 159 -2.98 -15.72 -8.83
N LEU A 160 -1.90 -15.17 -9.41
CA LEU A 160 -1.43 -13.82 -9.15
C LEU A 160 -2.11 -12.83 -10.10
N ARG A 161 -2.99 -11.98 -9.54
CA ARG A 161 -3.63 -10.90 -10.29
C ARG A 161 -2.82 -9.62 -10.22
N SER A 162 -2.50 -9.04 -11.37
CA SER A 162 -1.81 -7.75 -11.40
C SER A 162 -2.78 -6.62 -11.05
N VAL A 163 -2.45 -5.82 -10.02
CA VAL A 163 -3.21 -4.62 -9.68
C VAL A 163 -2.57 -3.33 -10.20
N VAL A 164 -1.69 -3.44 -11.20
CA VAL A 164 -1.08 -2.30 -11.89
C VAL A 164 -2.19 -1.46 -12.54
N PRO A 165 -2.29 -0.15 -12.20
CA PRO A 165 -3.31 0.73 -12.75
C PRO A 165 -3.23 0.78 -14.28
N LYS A 166 -4.38 0.82 -14.98
CA LYS A 166 -4.44 0.80 -16.45
C LYS A 166 -3.51 1.82 -17.13
N GLY A 167 -3.44 3.04 -16.60
CA GLY A 167 -2.57 4.11 -17.13
C GLY A 167 -1.08 3.98 -16.77
N SER A 168 -0.71 2.96 -16.00
CA SER A 168 0.67 2.65 -15.61
C SER A 168 1.15 1.32 -16.17
N ARG A 169 0.33 0.62 -16.96
CA ARG A 169 0.70 -0.63 -17.61
C ARG A 169 1.68 -0.35 -18.73
N ALA A 170 2.63 -1.26 -18.92
CA ALA A 170 3.63 -1.18 -19.96
C ALA A 170 3.83 -2.55 -20.59
N ASP A 171 3.93 -2.57 -21.92
CA ASP A 171 4.41 -3.72 -22.67
C ASP A 171 5.94 -3.64 -22.71
N LEU A 172 6.59 -4.52 -21.95
CA LEU A 172 8.03 -4.51 -21.75
C LEU A 172 8.67 -5.69 -22.50
N PRO A 173 9.79 -5.48 -23.22
CA PRO A 173 10.53 -6.59 -23.80
C PRO A 173 11.03 -7.51 -22.68
N VAL A 174 10.96 -8.81 -22.92
CA VAL A 174 11.61 -9.80 -22.06
C VAL A 174 13.10 -9.76 -22.36
N VAL A 175 13.92 -9.41 -21.36
CA VAL A 175 15.38 -9.36 -21.47
C VAL A 175 15.93 -10.40 -20.50
N GLU A 176 16.72 -11.33 -21.04
CA GLU A 176 17.43 -12.37 -20.27
C GLU A 176 18.66 -11.81 -19.53
#